data_AF-A0A1I3DUQ0-F1
#
_entry.id   AF-A0A1I3DUQ0-F1
#
_cell.length_a   1.000
_cell.length_b   1.000
_cell.length_c   1.000
_cell.angle_alpha   90.00
_cell.angle_beta   90.00
_cell.angle_gamma   90.00
#
_symmetry.space_group_name_H-M   'P 1'
#
loop_
_entity.id
_entity.type
_entity.pdbx_description
1 polymer ?
#
loop_
_entity_poly.entity_id
_entity_poly.type
_entity_poly.pdbx_seq_one_letter_code
_entity_poly.pdbx_strand_id
1 'polypeptide(L)'
;MTLTTLVSGGSANSREAAIHVAIEQDLARNGRHMSTALILEGLSDGKLATVPHELDIKRIAPGCFCCIGNLTLRVTLNRLLRKPPARLYISIADSTHLVQLRDFLSGAPYDAFLEMTPDLAA
;
A
#
# COMPACT_ATOMS: atom_id res chain seq x y z
N MET A 1 -8.40 -2.54 -13.16
CA MET A 1 -7.37 -1.60 -12.67
C MET A 1 -7.42 -1.57 -11.16
N THR A 2 -6.27 -1.63 -10.50
CA THR A 2 -6.14 -1.57 -9.04
C THR A 2 -5.84 -0.13 -8.63
N LEU A 3 -6.76 0.52 -7.88
CA LEU A 3 -6.48 1.87 -7.38
C LEU A 3 -5.40 1.82 -6.31
N THR A 4 -4.31 2.54 -6.53
CA THR A 4 -3.09 2.43 -5.73
C THR A 4 -2.77 3.74 -5.03
N THR A 5 -2.67 3.69 -3.71
CA THR A 5 -2.38 4.84 -2.85
C THR A 5 -1.04 4.61 -2.16
N LEU A 6 -0.13 5.57 -2.28
CA LEU A 6 1.10 5.59 -1.47
C LEU A 6 0.79 6.23 -0.12
N VAL A 7 1.25 5.61 0.95
CA VAL A 7 1.04 6.07 2.33
C VAL A 7 2.40 6.35 2.96
N SER A 8 2.58 7.55 3.49
CA SER A 8 3.87 7.99 4.04
C SER A 8 3.70 8.89 5.25
N GLY A 9 4.81 9.17 5.95
CA GLY A 9 4.82 9.98 7.16
C GLY A 9 4.61 9.16 8.43
N GLY A 10 4.84 9.83 9.57
CA GLY A 10 4.61 9.29 10.90
C GLY A 10 5.28 7.94 11.22
N SER A 11 4.75 7.26 12.23
CA SER A 11 5.14 5.90 12.62
C SER A 11 4.43 4.85 11.76
N ALA A 12 4.86 3.58 11.82
CA ALA A 12 4.15 2.47 11.19
C ALA A 12 2.67 2.41 11.63
N ASN A 13 2.42 2.61 12.94
CA ASN A 13 1.06 2.65 13.48
C ASN A 13 0.25 3.84 12.95
N SER A 14 0.87 5.01 12.77
CA SER A 14 0.20 6.19 12.20
C SER A 14 -0.29 5.90 10.79
N ARG A 15 0.57 5.29 9.95
CA ARG A 15 0.20 4.91 8.57
C ARG A 15 -0.90 3.85 8.53
N GLU A 16 -0.81 2.83 9.39
CA GLU A 16 -1.86 1.80 9.48
C GLU A 16 -3.21 2.39 9.95
N ALA A 17 -3.19 3.33 10.91
CA ALA A 17 -4.39 4.04 11.34
C ALA A 17 -4.99 4.92 10.23
N ALA A 18 -4.15 5.63 9.47
CA ALA A 18 -4.60 6.42 8.31
C ALA A 18 -5.25 5.53 7.24
N ILE A 19 -4.66 4.37 6.94
CA ILE A 19 -5.23 3.39 6.01
C ILE A 19 -6.57 2.87 6.52
N HIS A 20 -6.67 2.55 7.82
CA HIS A 20 -7.93 2.09 8.41
C HIS A 20 -9.04 3.12 8.24
N VAL A 21 -8.77 4.40 8.52
CA VAL A 21 -9.74 5.49 8.30
C VAL A 21 -10.14 5.60 6.83
N ALA A 22 -9.20 5.48 5.89
CA ALA A 22 -9.48 5.53 4.46
C ALA A 22 -10.38 4.37 3.99
N ILE A 23 -10.19 3.17 4.53
CA ILE A 23 -11.02 1.99 4.23
C ILE A 23 -12.44 2.18 4.77
N GLU A 24 -12.60 2.68 6.00
CA GLU A 24 -13.92 2.95 6.59
C GLU A 24 -14.68 4.04 5.82
N GLN A 25 -13.97 5.07 5.34
CA GLN A 25 -14.56 6.09 4.47
C GLN A 25 -15.00 5.51 3.12
N ASP A 26 -14.24 4.56 2.55
CA ASP A 26 -14.64 3.84 1.34
C ASP A 26 -15.86 2.94 1.59
N LEU A 27 -15.92 2.24 2.72
CA LEU A 27 -17.09 1.47 3.12
C LEU A 27 -18.33 2.37 3.24
N ALA A 28 -18.21 3.48 3.95
CA ALA A 28 -19.32 4.43 4.15
C ALA A 28 -19.82 5.02 2.82
N ARG A 29 -18.92 5.29 1.87
CA ARG A 29 -19.26 5.83 0.54
C ARG A 29 -19.90 4.79 -0.39
N ASN A 30 -19.43 3.55 -0.35
CA ASN A 30 -19.82 2.52 -1.33
C ASN A 30 -20.85 1.51 -0.77
N GLY A 31 -21.12 1.53 0.54
CA GLY A 31 -22.01 0.58 1.22
C GLY A 31 -21.49 -0.85 1.27
N ARG A 32 -20.25 -1.12 0.85
CA ARG A 32 -19.61 -2.45 0.86
C ARG A 32 -18.09 -2.34 0.99
N HIS A 33 -17.46 -3.36 1.57
CA HIS A 33 -16.02 -3.48 1.55
C HIS A 33 -15.52 -3.77 0.14
N MET A 34 -14.49 -3.03 -0.28
CA MET A 34 -13.75 -3.30 -1.50
C MET A 34 -12.69 -4.35 -1.20
N SER A 35 -12.42 -5.26 -2.14
CA SER A 35 -11.25 -6.14 -2.05
C SER A 35 -9.99 -5.27 -1.97
N THR A 36 -9.31 -5.31 -0.83
CA THR A 36 -8.24 -4.38 -0.48
C THR A 36 -7.01 -5.16 -0.03
N ALA A 37 -5.85 -4.80 -0.57
CA ALA A 37 -4.56 -5.35 -0.18
C ALA A 37 -3.62 -4.25 0.31
N LEU A 38 -2.73 -4.61 1.24
CA LEU A 38 -1.78 -3.70 1.87
C LEU A 38 -0.38 -4.25 1.68
N ILE A 39 0.55 -3.40 1.25
CA ILE A 39 1.99 -3.68 1.31
C ILE A 39 2.60 -2.69 2.31
N LEU A 40 3.09 -3.20 3.44
CA LEU A 40 3.52 -2.37 4.57
C LEU A 40 5.02 -2.48 4.79
N GLU A 41 5.73 -1.35 4.76
CA GLU A 41 7.11 -1.24 5.19
C GLU A 41 7.23 -1.18 6.71
N GLY A 42 8.03 -2.09 7.26
CA GLY A 42 8.34 -2.16 8.68
C GLY A 42 7.55 -3.21 9.44
N LEU A 43 7.98 -3.41 10.69
CA LEU A 43 7.26 -4.23 11.66
C LEU A 43 6.14 -3.39 12.27
N SER A 44 4.98 -3.99 12.47
CA SER A 44 3.95 -3.37 13.31
C SER A 44 4.42 -3.41 14.77
N ASP A 45 4.25 -2.32 15.50
CA ASP A 45 4.71 -2.20 16.91
C ASP A 45 3.79 -2.98 17.89
N GLY A 46 3.15 -4.06 17.44
CA GLY A 46 2.20 -4.86 18.21
C GLY A 46 0.85 -4.17 18.49
N LYS A 47 0.72 -2.87 18.20
CA LYS A 47 -0.53 -2.11 18.29
C LYS A 47 -1.24 -2.13 16.93
N LEU A 48 -1.73 -3.30 16.53
CA LEU A 48 -2.59 -3.38 15.35
C LEU A 48 -3.82 -2.49 15.61
N ALA A 49 -3.89 -1.36 14.90
CA ALA A 49 -5.19 -0.81 14.53
C ALA A 49 -5.97 -1.99 13.94
N THR A 50 -7.23 -2.16 14.33
CA THR A 50 -8.03 -3.33 13.97
C THR A 50 -8.33 -3.30 12.47
N VAL A 51 -7.35 -3.66 11.65
CA VAL A 51 -7.52 -3.77 10.22
C VAL A 51 -8.43 -4.98 9.96
N PRO A 52 -9.51 -4.85 9.19
CA PRO A 52 -10.47 -5.92 8.96
C PRO A 52 -9.79 -7.23 8.57
N HIS A 53 -10.28 -8.35 9.09
CA HIS A 53 -9.65 -9.69 8.94
C HIS A 53 -9.60 -10.18 7.48
N GLU A 54 -10.30 -9.52 6.56
CA GLU A 54 -10.39 -9.87 5.14
C GLU A 54 -9.32 -9.21 4.27
N LEU A 55 -8.41 -8.41 4.83
CA LEU A 55 -7.39 -7.73 4.03
C LEU A 55 -6.18 -8.62 3.72
N ASP A 56 -5.71 -8.57 2.46
CA ASP A 56 -4.44 -9.21 2.09
C ASP A 56 -3.26 -8.32 2.50
N ILE A 57 -2.68 -8.59 3.67
CA ILE A 57 -1.56 -7.81 4.21
C ILE A 57 -0.23 -8.50 3.90
N LYS A 58 0.66 -7.80 3.20
CA LYS A 58 2.06 -8.19 2.95
C LYS A 58 2.98 -7.21 3.67
N ARG A 59 3.85 -7.72 4.55
CA ARG A 59 4.88 -6.90 5.21
C ARG A 59 6.23 -7.07 4.55
N ILE A 60 6.95 -5.96 4.38
CA ILE A 60 8.30 -5.88 3.84
C ILE A 60 9.18 -5.22 4.90
N ALA A 61 10.38 -5.76 5.12
CA ALA A 61 11.30 -5.21 6.11
C ALA A 61 11.74 -3.78 5.75
N PRO A 62 12.08 -2.93 6.74
CA PRO A 62 12.57 -1.57 6.49
C PRO A 62 13.74 -1.53 5.50
N GLY A 63 13.75 -0.53 4.62
CA GLY A 63 14.80 -0.32 3.63
C GLY A 63 14.67 -1.20 2.38
N CYS A 64 13.96 -2.33 2.45
CA CYS A 64 13.82 -3.26 1.33
C CYS A 64 12.99 -2.71 0.15
N PHE A 65 12.23 -1.64 0.34
CA PHE A 65 11.54 -0.95 -0.74
C PHE A 65 12.48 -0.24 -1.70
N CYS A 66 13.61 0.25 -1.20
CA CYS A 66 14.59 1.05 -1.95
C CYS A 66 15.87 0.26 -2.31
N CYS A 67 15.97 -0.99 -1.86
CA CYS A 67 17.08 -1.89 -2.23
C CYS A 67 17.02 -2.31 -3.71
N ILE A 68 18.13 -2.86 -4.22
CA ILE A 68 18.37 -3.39 -5.59
C ILE A 68 17.09 -3.50 -6.45
N GLY A 69 16.80 -2.43 -7.20
CA GLY A 69 15.73 -2.38 -8.20
C GLY A 69 14.32 -2.66 -7.69
N ASN A 70 14.04 -2.38 -6.41
CA ASN A 70 12.78 -2.61 -5.72
C ASN A 70 12.33 -4.10 -5.79
N LEU A 71 13.27 -5.06 -5.83
CA LEU A 71 12.98 -6.47 -6.13
C LEU A 71 11.89 -7.07 -5.24
N THR A 72 11.98 -6.85 -3.93
CA THR A 72 10.99 -7.38 -2.97
C THR A 72 9.60 -6.82 -3.24
N LEU A 73 9.51 -5.51 -3.51
CA LEU A 73 8.25 -4.88 -3.90
C LEU A 73 7.73 -5.46 -5.21
N ARG A 74 8.57 -5.58 -6.24
CA ARG A 74 8.20 -6.10 -7.56
C ARG A 74 7.64 -7.51 -7.48
N VAL A 75 8.31 -8.41 -6.77
CA VAL A 75 7.85 -9.79 -6.57
C VAL A 75 6.53 -9.81 -5.81
N THR A 76 6.41 -8.99 -4.75
CA THR A 76 5.19 -8.89 -3.95
C THR A 76 4.01 -8.39 -4.80
N LEU A 77 4.20 -7.30 -5.55
CA LEU A 77 3.22 -6.76 -6.48
C LEU A 77 2.84 -7.76 -7.57
N ASN A 78 3.81 -8.37 -8.24
CA ASN A 78 3.52 -9.33 -9.31
C ASN A 78 2.73 -10.53 -8.80
N ARG A 79 2.99 -10.99 -7.58
CA ARG A 79 2.21 -12.08 -6.97
C ARG A 79 0.79 -11.64 -6.61
N LEU A 80 0.64 -10.44 -6.06
CA LEU A 80 -0.64 -9.84 -5.67
C LEU A 80 -1.51 -9.57 -6.91
N LEU A 81 -0.92 -9.04 -7.99
CA LEU A 81 -1.62 -8.73 -9.23
C LEU A 81 -2.07 -9.96 -10.03
N ARG A 82 -1.71 -11.20 -9.62
CA ARG A 82 -2.33 -12.42 -10.17
C ARG A 82 -3.81 -12.54 -9.82
N LYS A 83 -4.23 -11.91 -8.72
CA LYS A 83 -5.63 -11.75 -8.31
C LYS A 83 -5.81 -10.29 -7.86
N PRO A 84 -5.91 -9.35 -8.81
CA PRO A 84 -5.79 -7.93 -8.51
C PRO A 84 -6.92 -7.48 -7.57
N PRO A 85 -6.60 -6.80 -6.45
CA PRO A 85 -7.60 -6.21 -5.58
C PRO A 85 -8.20 -4.95 -6.25
N ALA A 86 -9.31 -4.46 -5.69
CA ALA A 86 -9.87 -3.18 -6.10
C ALA A 86 -9.07 -1.98 -5.55
N ARG A 87 -8.44 -2.17 -4.38
CA ARG A 87 -7.64 -1.16 -3.68
C ARG A 87 -6.29 -1.73 -3.25
N LEU A 88 -5.25 -0.94 -3.39
CA LEU A 88 -3.90 -1.24 -2.92
C LEU A 88 -3.34 -0.05 -2.15
N TYR A 89 -2.94 -0.27 -0.90
CA TYR A 89 -2.19 0.70 -0.11
C TYR A 89 -0.75 0.24 0.02
N ILE A 90 0.20 1.10 -0.35
CA ILE A 90 1.63 0.84 -0.19
C ILE A 90 2.17 1.83 0.86
N SER A 91 2.43 1.32 2.06
CA SER A 91 2.93 2.10 3.19
C SER A 91 4.44 2.08 3.21
N ILE A 92 5.04 3.27 3.17
CA ILE A 92 6.47 3.50 3.04
C ILE A 92 6.94 4.26 4.29
N ALA A 93 8.01 3.75 4.92
CA ALA A 93 8.59 4.35 6.11
C ALA A 93 9.47 5.56 5.77
N ASP A 94 10.26 5.46 4.69
CA ASP A 94 11.14 6.53 4.22
C ASP A 94 10.57 7.19 2.97
N SER A 95 10.12 8.44 3.12
CA SER A 95 9.56 9.23 2.01
C SER A 95 10.61 9.77 1.04
N THR A 96 11.90 9.61 1.32
CA THR A 96 13.00 10.13 0.48
C THR A 96 12.89 9.67 -0.98
N HIS A 97 12.39 8.45 -1.22
CA HIS A 97 12.26 7.88 -2.56
C HIS A 97 10.80 7.77 -3.05
N LEU A 98 9.85 8.47 -2.41
CA LEU A 98 8.43 8.35 -2.73
C LEU A 98 8.11 8.76 -4.17
N VAL A 99 8.71 9.85 -4.65
CA VAL A 99 8.54 10.31 -6.05
C VAL A 99 9.04 9.27 -7.03
N GLN A 100 10.25 8.75 -6.82
CA GLN A 100 10.84 7.72 -7.68
C GLN A 100 10.00 6.44 -7.69
N LEU A 101 9.45 6.06 -6.53
CA LEU A 101 8.55 4.91 -6.45
C LEU A 101 7.24 5.16 -7.20
N ARG A 102 6.67 6.35 -7.09
CA ARG A 102 5.46 6.72 -7.84
C ARG A 102 5.71 6.63 -9.35
N ASP A 103 6.81 7.19 -9.82
CA ASP A 103 7.18 7.16 -11.24
C ASP A 103 7.35 5.71 -11.72
N PHE A 104 8.02 4.88 -10.91
CA PHE A 104 8.18 3.46 -11.18
C PHE A 104 6.86 2.71 -11.29
N LEU A 105 5.91 2.96 -10.37
CA LEU A 105 4.59 2.31 -10.37
C LEU A 105 3.66 2.83 -11.46
N SER A 106 3.90 4.06 -11.94
CA SER A 106 3.14 4.68 -13.03
C SER A 106 3.69 4.33 -14.41
N GLY A 107 4.85 3.65 -14.48
CA GLY A 107 5.48 3.22 -15.71
C GLY A 107 5.24 1.75 -16.04
N ALA A 108 5.66 1.33 -17.24
CA ALA A 108 5.56 -0.06 -17.67
C ALA A 108 6.37 -1.01 -16.75
N PRO A 109 5.84 -2.20 -16.41
CA PRO A 109 4.56 -2.77 -16.88
C PRO A 109 3.36 -2.44 -15.97
N TYR A 110 3.53 -1.63 -14.92
CA TYR A 110 2.51 -1.44 -13.89
C TYR A 110 1.42 -0.44 -14.29
N ASP A 111 1.73 0.45 -15.23
CA ASP A 111 0.77 1.32 -15.91
C ASP A 111 -0.47 0.60 -16.48
N ALA A 112 -0.35 -0.68 -16.83
CA ALA A 112 -1.47 -1.51 -17.30
C ALA A 112 -2.33 -2.11 -16.18
N PHE A 113 -1.88 -2.07 -14.92
CA PHE A 113 -2.54 -2.72 -13.78
C PHE A 113 -2.92 -1.76 -12.66
N LEU A 114 -2.16 -0.69 -12.47
CA LEU A 114 -2.27 0.24 -11.36
C LEU A 114 -2.77 1.60 -11.84
N GLU A 115 -3.69 2.18 -11.07
CA GLU A 115 -4.11 3.56 -11.25
C GLU A 115 -3.76 4.34 -9.98
N MET A 116 -2.84 5.29 -10.10
CA MET A 116 -2.34 6.03 -8.94
C MET A 116 -3.37 7.06 -8.46
N THR A 117 -3.73 7.00 -7.18
CA THR A 117 -4.59 8.00 -6.52
C THR A 117 -3.73 9.03 -5.78
N PRO A 118 -4.32 10.12 -5.25
CA PRO A 118 -3.59 11.02 -4.35
C PRO A 118 -2.94 10.27 -3.19
N ASP A 119 -1.77 10.74 -2.76
CA ASP A 119 -1.04 10.15 -1.64
C ASP A 119 -1.75 10.41 -0.32
N LEU A 120 -1.59 9.48 0.62
CA LEU A 120 -2.11 9.58 1.97
C LEU A 120 -0.95 9.89 2.92
N ALA A 121 -1.02 11.04 3.58
CA ALA A 121 -0.11 11.38 4.67
C ALA A 121 -0.70 10.91 6.01
N ALA A 122 0.15 10.34 6.86
CA ALA A 122 -0.20 9.84 8.20
C ALA A 122 0.21 10.77 9.34
#